data_AF-A0A4U5PZJ8-F1
#
_entry.id   AF-A0A4U5PZJ8-F1
#
_cell.length_a   1.000
_cell.length_b   1.000
_cell.length_c   1.000
_cell.angle_alpha   90.00
_cell.angle_beta   90.00
_cell.angle_gamma   90.00
#
_symmetry.space_group_name_H-M   'P 1'
#
loop_
_entity.id
_entity.type
_entity.pdbx_description
1 polymer ?
#
loop_
_entity_poly.entity_id
_entity_poly.type
_entity_poly.pdbx_seq_one_letter_code
_entity_poly.pdbx_strand_id
1 'polypeptide(L)'
;MAGSNEVNLNESKRVVPLNTWVLISNFKLAYNLLRRPDGTFNRELAEFLERKVQANTIPVDGVFSFDHVDRTTGLLNRFTNLPLKVRAQWGIVDLEKPFEHYGALLIPLPNSAIYDTFCRRLVSACKAVVVSVNYRRSPEYRYPCAYDDGWTALKWVKSRTWLQSGKDSKVHVYLAGDSSGGNIAHHVAARAAEEEIDVLGNISSSPNVGVNREQNQRRY
;
A
#
# COMPACT_ATOMS: atom_id res chain seq x y z
N MET A 1 -20.05 -18.73 -35.24
CA MET A 1 -18.74 -18.48 -35.86
C MET A 1 -17.83 -17.91 -34.79
N ALA A 2 -16.81 -18.66 -34.39
CA ALA A 2 -15.86 -18.27 -33.37
C ALA A 2 -15.06 -17.05 -33.85
N GLY A 3 -15.18 -15.91 -33.15
CA GLY A 3 -14.33 -14.76 -33.39
C GLY A 3 -12.87 -15.17 -33.16
N SER A 4 -12.01 -14.81 -34.11
CA SER A 4 -10.58 -15.10 -34.05
C SER A 4 -9.97 -14.60 -32.74
N ASN A 5 -9.14 -15.42 -32.12
CA ASN A 5 -8.27 -15.06 -30.99
C ASN A 5 -7.14 -14.10 -31.42
N GLU A 6 -7.44 -13.07 -32.21
CA GLU A 6 -6.45 -12.08 -32.61
C GLU A 6 -6.28 -11.03 -31.52
N VAL A 7 -5.08 -10.99 -30.95
CA VAL A 7 -4.72 -10.04 -29.89
C VAL A 7 -4.46 -8.66 -30.52
N ASN A 8 -5.49 -7.82 -30.59
CA ASN A 8 -5.34 -6.43 -31.01
C ASN A 8 -4.99 -5.51 -29.82
N LEU A 9 -3.71 -5.19 -29.66
CA LEU A 9 -3.23 -4.28 -28.59
C LEU A 9 -3.26 -2.80 -29.00
N ASN A 10 -3.60 -2.47 -30.24
CA ASN A 10 -3.46 -1.11 -30.78
C ASN A 10 -4.42 -0.11 -30.13
N GLU A 11 -5.59 -0.55 -29.66
CA GLU A 11 -6.54 0.33 -28.96
C GLU A 11 -5.96 0.83 -27.63
N SER A 12 -5.40 -0.07 -26.83
CA SER A 12 -4.81 0.28 -25.52
C SER A 12 -3.57 1.19 -25.64
N LYS A 13 -2.82 1.10 -26.74
CA LYS A 13 -1.63 1.95 -26.99
C LYS A 13 -1.99 3.41 -27.28
N ARG A 14 -3.21 3.69 -27.75
CA ARG A 14 -3.63 5.04 -28.13
C ARG A 14 -4.02 5.93 -26.94
N VAL A 15 -4.31 5.33 -25.78
CA VAL A 15 -4.90 6.03 -24.63
C VAL A 15 -3.92 6.27 -23.48
N VAL A 16 -2.69 5.76 -23.55
CA VAL A 16 -1.66 5.94 -22.52
C VAL A 16 -0.28 6.21 -23.14
N PRO A 17 0.62 6.93 -22.43
CA PRO A 17 2.01 7.05 -22.84
C PRO A 17 2.67 5.67 -23.06
N LEU A 18 3.57 5.57 -24.04
CA LEU A 18 4.18 4.29 -24.44
C LEU A 18 4.91 3.59 -23.29
N ASN A 19 5.63 4.33 -22.44
CA ASN A 19 6.30 3.78 -21.26
C ASN A 19 5.32 3.16 -20.25
N THR A 20 4.17 3.79 -20.04
CA THR A 20 3.08 3.29 -19.19
C THR A 20 2.47 2.04 -19.81
N TRP A 21 2.23 2.06 -21.12
CA TRP A 21 1.74 0.90 -21.85
C TRP A 21 2.67 -0.31 -21.70
N VAL A 22 3.99 -0.11 -21.87
CA VAL A 22 5.00 -1.17 -21.71
C VAL A 22 5.00 -1.70 -20.29
N LEU A 23 5.01 -0.82 -19.27
CA LEU A 23 5.03 -1.22 -17.87
C LEU A 23 3.79 -2.07 -17.51
N ILE A 24 2.60 -1.58 -17.82
CA ILE A 24 1.33 -2.27 -17.50
C ILE A 24 1.19 -3.57 -18.32
N SER A 25 1.62 -3.57 -19.59
CA SER A 25 1.61 -4.78 -20.42
C SER A 25 2.57 -5.85 -19.91
N ASN A 26 3.74 -5.46 -19.38
CA ASN A 26 4.68 -6.39 -18.77
C ASN A 26 4.08 -7.05 -17.52
N PHE A 27 3.41 -6.28 -16.65
CA PHE A 27 2.64 -6.84 -15.54
C PHE A 27 1.55 -7.79 -16.03
N LYS A 28 0.77 -7.41 -17.06
CA LYS A 28 -0.29 -8.26 -17.61
C LYS A 28 0.26 -9.62 -18.05
N LEU A 29 1.38 -9.64 -18.79
CA LEU A 29 1.99 -10.87 -19.28
C LEU A 29 2.53 -11.73 -18.14
N ALA A 30 3.27 -11.13 -17.20
CA ALA A 30 3.76 -11.85 -16.02
C ALA A 30 2.60 -12.47 -15.22
N TYR A 31 1.56 -11.69 -14.89
CA TYR A 31 0.42 -12.16 -14.10
C TYR A 31 -0.41 -13.24 -14.80
N ASN A 32 -0.35 -13.34 -16.13
CA ASN A 32 -0.96 -14.47 -16.85
C ASN A 32 -0.17 -15.77 -16.63
N LEU A 33 1.15 -15.72 -16.47
CA LEU A 33 1.98 -16.88 -16.17
C LEU A 33 1.87 -17.31 -14.71
N LEU A 34 1.60 -16.37 -13.80
CA LEU A 34 1.54 -16.63 -12.36
C LEU A 34 0.23 -17.27 -11.90
N ARG A 35 -0.87 -16.99 -12.60
CA ARG A 35 -2.21 -17.53 -12.28
C ARG A 35 -2.40 -18.88 -12.94
N ARG A 36 -2.77 -19.90 -12.14
CA ARG A 36 -3.08 -21.23 -12.66
C ARG A 36 -4.60 -21.41 -12.81
N PRO A 37 -5.08 -22.17 -13.81
CA PRO A 37 -6.51 -22.42 -14.01
C PRO A 37 -7.20 -23.12 -12.84
N ASP A 38 -6.45 -23.86 -12.02
CA ASP A 38 -6.95 -24.54 -10.81
C ASP A 38 -7.17 -23.60 -9.61
N GLY A 39 -6.94 -22.30 -9.78
CA GLY A 39 -7.08 -21.28 -8.75
C GLY A 39 -5.86 -21.14 -7.83
N THR A 40 -4.80 -21.90 -8.06
CA THR A 40 -3.51 -21.71 -7.36
C THR A 40 -2.70 -20.59 -8.00
N PHE A 41 -1.68 -20.10 -7.26
CA PHE A 41 -0.82 -19.01 -7.69
C PHE A 41 0.64 -19.41 -7.56
N ASN A 42 1.46 -19.13 -8.58
CA ASN A 42 2.89 -19.42 -8.54
C ASN A 42 3.63 -18.35 -7.73
N ARG A 43 3.57 -18.47 -6.40
CA ARG A 43 4.15 -17.50 -5.47
C ARG A 43 5.65 -17.31 -5.67
N GLU A 44 6.41 -18.39 -5.76
CA GLU A 44 7.86 -18.34 -5.88
C GLU A 44 8.30 -17.55 -7.13
N LEU A 45 7.68 -17.85 -8.28
CA LEU A 45 7.95 -17.10 -9.51
C LEU A 45 7.49 -15.64 -9.40
N ALA A 46 6.38 -15.37 -8.72
CA ALA A 46 5.92 -14.00 -8.50
C ALA A 46 6.93 -13.19 -7.68
N GLU A 47 7.45 -13.75 -6.59
CA GLU A 47 8.46 -13.10 -5.75
C GLU A 47 9.78 -12.90 -6.50
N PHE A 48 10.15 -13.81 -7.40
CA PHE A 48 11.34 -13.70 -8.23
C PHE A 48 11.20 -12.62 -9.31
N LEU A 49 10.05 -12.53 -9.98
CA LEU A 49 9.79 -11.54 -11.03
C LEU A 49 9.51 -10.14 -10.47
N GLU A 50 9.08 -10.04 -9.22
CA GLU A 50 8.76 -8.77 -8.58
C GLU A 50 10.04 -7.95 -8.33
N ARG A 51 10.12 -6.79 -8.98
CA ARG A 51 11.19 -5.83 -8.70
C ARG A 51 10.96 -5.19 -7.32
N LYS A 52 11.80 -5.54 -6.35
CA LYS A 52 11.78 -4.99 -4.98
C LYS A 52 12.94 -4.04 -4.74
N VAL A 53 12.81 -3.20 -3.72
CA VAL A 53 13.87 -2.33 -3.23
C VAL A 53 14.00 -2.46 -1.73
N GLN A 54 15.24 -2.41 -1.22
CA GLN A 54 15.50 -2.39 0.21
C GLN A 54 15.17 -1.01 0.78
N ALA A 55 14.85 -0.97 2.08
CA ALA A 55 14.79 0.29 2.78
C ALA A 55 16.17 0.96 2.77
N ASN A 56 16.17 2.28 2.75
CA ASN A 56 17.39 3.08 2.72
C ASN A 56 17.28 4.24 3.71
N THR A 57 18.12 4.19 4.75
CA THR A 57 18.22 5.23 5.78
C THR A 57 19.00 6.45 5.32
N ILE A 58 19.75 6.34 4.22
CA ILE A 58 20.40 7.46 3.55
C ILE A 58 19.34 8.17 2.68
N PRO A 59 19.06 9.47 2.90
CA PRO A 59 18.06 10.18 2.12
C PRO A 59 18.42 10.22 0.63
N VAL A 60 17.46 9.83 -0.21
CA VAL A 60 17.50 9.98 -1.68
C VAL A 60 16.35 10.91 -2.07
N ASP A 61 16.65 11.96 -2.82
CA ASP A 61 15.70 13.04 -3.16
C ASP A 61 14.99 13.64 -1.93
N GLY A 62 15.71 13.72 -0.80
CA GLY A 62 15.18 14.24 0.45
C GLY A 62 14.22 13.30 1.19
N VAL A 63 14.20 12.00 0.85
CA VAL A 63 13.35 11.00 1.50
C VAL A 63 14.17 9.79 1.92
N PHE A 64 13.98 9.32 3.15
CA PHE A 64 14.57 8.08 3.66
C PHE A 64 13.49 7.09 4.07
N SER A 65 13.88 5.84 4.30
CA SER A 65 12.98 4.76 4.70
C SER A 65 13.66 3.74 5.61
N PHE A 66 12.88 3.06 6.45
CA PHE A 66 13.33 1.95 7.28
C PHE A 66 12.20 0.92 7.44
N ASP A 67 12.58 -0.35 7.62
CA ASP A 67 11.63 -1.44 7.84
C ASP A 67 11.49 -1.73 9.35
N HIS A 68 10.27 -1.94 9.81
CA HIS A 68 9.96 -2.41 11.16
C HIS A 68 9.09 -3.67 11.08
N VAL A 69 9.44 -4.67 11.87
CA VAL A 69 8.65 -5.91 11.99
C VAL A 69 7.97 -5.92 13.35
N ASP A 70 6.64 -5.94 13.33
CA ASP A 70 5.86 -6.16 14.56
C ASP A 70 6.14 -7.58 15.07
N ARG A 71 6.72 -7.69 16.26
CA ARG A 71 7.10 -8.97 16.87
C ARG A 71 5.89 -9.86 17.16
N THR A 72 4.72 -9.28 17.42
CA THR A 72 3.52 -10.04 17.78
C THR A 72 2.89 -10.69 16.55
N THR A 73 2.87 -9.98 15.43
CA THR A 73 2.18 -10.43 14.21
C THR A 73 3.12 -10.89 13.09
N GLY A 74 4.42 -10.62 13.21
CA GLY A 74 5.40 -10.81 12.14
C GLY A 74 5.21 -9.84 10.96
N LEU A 75 4.31 -8.87 11.08
CA LEU A 75 3.94 -7.96 10.00
C LEU A 75 5.06 -6.95 9.76
N LEU A 76 5.58 -6.93 8.53
CA LEU A 76 6.58 -5.97 8.10
C LEU A 76 5.91 -4.68 7.61
N ASN A 77 6.31 -3.56 8.19
CA ASN A 77 5.87 -2.22 7.83
C ASN A 77 7.07 -1.40 7.41
N ARG A 78 7.01 -0.78 6.23
CA ARG A 78 8.03 0.17 5.77
C ARG A 78 7.59 1.58 6.09
N PHE A 79 8.44 2.29 6.81
CA PHE A 79 8.29 3.71 7.09
C PHE A 79 9.07 4.50 6.06
N THR A 80 8.45 5.52 5.50
CA THR A 80 9.07 6.46 4.58
C THR A 80 8.82 7.86 5.10
N ASN A 81 9.89 8.65 5.25
CA ASN A 81 9.81 9.96 5.90
C ASN A 81 10.83 10.96 5.33
N LEU A 82 10.59 12.24 5.61
CA LEU A 82 11.55 13.32 5.40
C LEU A 82 12.61 13.32 6.50
N PRO A 83 13.89 13.56 6.18
CA PRO A 83 14.94 13.66 7.19
C PRO A 83 14.68 14.85 8.12
N LEU A 84 15.04 14.69 9.40
CA LEU A 84 15.10 15.81 10.33
C LEU A 84 16.10 16.86 9.80
N LYS A 85 15.80 18.15 10.00
CA LYS A 85 16.65 19.28 9.54
C LYS A 85 18.09 19.22 10.08
N VAL A 86 18.38 18.40 11.09
CA VAL A 86 19.71 18.25 11.68
C VAL A 86 20.53 17.23 10.88
N ARG A 87 21.43 17.75 10.04
CA ARG A 87 22.31 17.00 9.12
C ARG A 87 23.30 16.04 9.81
N ALA A 88 23.43 16.09 11.13
CA ALA A 88 24.51 15.45 11.89
C ALA A 88 24.21 14.01 12.40
N GLN A 89 23.05 13.43 12.11
CA GLN A 89 22.64 12.10 12.62
C GLN A 89 22.09 11.16 11.52
N TRP A 90 22.57 11.28 10.28
CA TRP A 90 22.18 10.32 9.24
C TRP A 90 22.67 8.91 9.58
N GLY A 91 21.74 7.97 9.75
CA GLY A 91 22.02 6.57 10.09
C GLY A 91 21.47 6.11 11.44
N ILE A 92 21.08 7.03 12.33
CA ILE A 92 20.37 6.71 13.59
C ILE A 92 19.01 7.40 13.54
N VAL A 93 17.93 6.62 13.51
CA VAL A 93 16.56 7.15 13.58
C VAL A 93 16.16 7.18 15.06
N ASP A 94 16.19 8.37 15.66
CA ASP A 94 15.67 8.61 17.01
C ASP A 94 14.14 8.60 16.96
N LEU A 95 13.55 7.45 17.34
CA LEU A 95 12.10 7.23 17.42
C LEU A 95 11.53 7.63 18.79
N GLU A 96 12.27 8.36 19.63
CA GLU A 96 11.75 8.88 20.91
C GLU A 96 11.17 10.28 20.75
N LYS A 97 11.57 11.02 19.71
CA LYS A 97 11.10 12.38 19.45
C LYS A 97 9.96 12.41 18.42
N PRO A 98 8.88 13.18 18.68
CA PRO A 98 7.86 13.46 17.66
C PRO A 98 8.49 14.10 16.43
N PHE A 99 8.20 13.56 15.24
CA PHE A 99 8.56 14.22 14.00
C PHE A 99 7.62 15.42 13.73
N GLU A 100 8.11 16.44 13.03
CA GLU A 100 7.27 17.52 12.50
C GLU A 100 6.62 17.05 11.19
N HIS A 101 5.44 16.44 11.27
CA HIS A 101 4.67 15.97 10.11
C HIS A 101 3.18 16.34 10.23
N TYR A 102 2.52 16.55 9.08
CA TYR A 102 1.09 16.85 9.01
C TYR A 102 0.18 15.64 9.25
N GLY A 103 0.76 14.45 9.46
CA GLY A 103 0.04 13.20 9.74
C GLY A 103 0.79 11.97 9.21
N ALA A 104 0.20 10.80 9.42
CA ALA A 104 0.66 9.52 8.89
C ALA A 104 -0.34 8.97 7.86
N LEU A 105 0.17 8.56 6.70
CA LEU A 105 -0.57 7.84 5.68
C LEU A 105 -0.29 6.34 5.82
N LEU A 106 -1.30 5.54 6.17
CA LEU A 106 -1.19 4.08 6.21
C LEU A 106 -1.66 3.50 4.89
N ILE A 107 -0.78 2.76 4.20
CA ILE A 107 -1.05 2.25 2.85
C ILE A 107 -0.74 0.74 2.79
N PRO A 108 -1.73 -0.13 2.56
CA PRO A 108 -1.50 -1.56 2.42
C PRO A 108 -0.92 -1.84 1.03
N LEU A 109 0.41 -1.83 0.95
CA LEU A 109 1.18 -2.08 -0.27
C LEU A 109 2.42 -2.92 0.04
N PRO A 110 2.75 -3.91 -0.81
CA PRO A 110 3.97 -4.70 -0.69
C PRO A 110 5.22 -3.85 -0.97
N ASN A 111 6.38 -4.35 -0.57
CA ASN A 111 7.70 -3.70 -0.73
C ASN A 111 8.25 -3.66 -2.18
N SER A 112 7.36 -3.59 -3.15
CA SER A 112 7.68 -3.50 -4.56
C SER A 112 8.25 -2.12 -4.91
N ALA A 113 9.10 -2.06 -5.93
CA ALA A 113 9.75 -0.82 -6.36
C ALA A 113 8.76 0.24 -6.85
N ILE A 114 7.62 -0.18 -7.43
CA ILE A 114 6.58 0.75 -7.90
C ILE A 114 5.89 1.44 -6.72
N TYR A 115 5.64 0.70 -5.64
CA TYR A 115 4.98 1.23 -4.45
C TYR A 115 5.96 1.99 -3.56
N ASP A 116 7.21 1.57 -3.45
CA ASP A 116 8.26 2.37 -2.78
C ASP A 116 8.41 3.74 -3.43
N THR A 117 8.47 3.79 -4.78
CA THR A 117 8.52 5.05 -5.53
C THR A 117 7.27 5.90 -5.29
N PHE A 118 6.09 5.30 -5.25
CA PHE A 118 4.84 5.99 -4.96
C PHE A 118 4.81 6.58 -3.55
N CYS A 119 5.17 5.79 -2.53
CA CYS A 119 5.26 6.24 -1.14
C CYS A 119 6.26 7.38 -0.96
N ARG A 120 7.43 7.31 -1.59
CA ARG A 120 8.42 8.41 -1.57
C ARG A 120 7.88 9.70 -2.17
N ARG A 121 7.16 9.61 -3.29
CA ARG A 121 6.50 10.78 -3.92
C ARG A 121 5.42 11.37 -3.02
N LEU A 122 4.62 10.53 -2.36
CA LEU A 122 3.61 10.99 -1.40
C LEU A 122 4.22 11.73 -0.22
N VAL A 123 5.31 11.20 0.36
CA VAL A 123 6.05 11.89 1.44
C VAL A 123 6.51 13.28 0.99
N SER A 124 7.10 13.37 -0.20
CA SER A 124 7.57 14.64 -0.76
C SER A 124 6.45 15.64 -1.05
N ALA A 125 5.31 15.17 -1.54
CA ALA A 125 4.16 16.00 -1.91
C ALA A 125 3.31 16.44 -0.71
N CYS A 126 3.01 15.51 0.21
CA CYS A 126 2.12 15.74 1.34
C CYS A 126 2.85 16.21 2.60
N LYS A 127 4.18 16.13 2.64
CA LYS A 127 4.99 16.44 3.84
C LYS A 127 4.51 15.64 5.07
N ALA A 128 4.20 14.37 4.84
CA ALA A 128 3.63 13.44 5.81
C ALA A 128 4.48 12.17 5.88
N VAL A 129 4.39 11.44 7.00
CA VAL A 129 5.00 10.11 7.12
C VAL A 129 4.13 9.12 6.35
N VAL A 130 4.74 8.21 5.59
CA VAL A 130 4.02 7.10 4.96
C VAL A 130 4.42 5.79 5.61
N VAL A 131 3.43 4.97 5.95
CA VAL A 131 3.58 3.63 6.52
C VAL A 131 3.00 2.63 5.52
N SER A 132 3.87 1.92 4.81
CA SER A 132 3.49 0.88 3.85
C SER A 132 3.40 -0.47 4.56
N VAL A 133 2.21 -1.08 4.56
CA VAL A 133 1.93 -2.35 5.24
C VAL A 133 2.12 -3.52 4.28
N ASN A 134 3.05 -4.43 4.59
CA ASN A 134 3.28 -5.64 3.81
C ASN A 134 2.29 -6.75 4.20
N TYR A 135 1.01 -6.51 3.92
CA TYR A 135 -0.10 -7.39 4.28
C TYR A 135 -0.01 -8.76 3.60
N ARG A 136 -0.61 -9.77 4.24
CA ARG A 136 -0.69 -11.15 3.73
C ARG A 136 -1.57 -11.22 2.48
N ARG A 137 -1.08 -11.93 1.45
CA ARG A 137 -1.68 -11.97 0.11
C ARG A 137 -2.41 -13.29 -0.13
N SER A 138 -3.52 -13.19 -0.86
CA SER A 138 -4.22 -14.34 -1.44
C SER A 138 -3.43 -14.93 -2.63
N PRO A 139 -3.65 -16.22 -2.97
CA PRO A 139 -4.65 -17.15 -2.41
C PRO A 139 -4.26 -17.88 -1.12
N GLU A 140 -3.01 -17.77 -0.67
CA GLU A 140 -2.47 -18.47 0.51
C GLU A 140 -3.09 -17.95 1.80
N TYR A 141 -3.27 -16.63 1.88
CA TYR A 141 -3.97 -15.96 2.97
C TYR A 141 -5.22 -15.30 2.41
N ARG A 142 -6.35 -15.97 2.62
CA ARG A 142 -7.67 -15.52 2.14
C ARG A 142 -8.26 -14.47 3.09
N TYR A 143 -9.43 -13.96 2.72
CA TYR A 143 -10.24 -13.15 3.62
C TYR A 143 -10.38 -13.82 5.01
N PRO A 144 -10.24 -13.08 6.13
CA PRO A 144 -10.04 -11.63 6.26
C PRO A 144 -8.58 -11.16 6.47
N CYS A 145 -7.55 -11.99 6.21
CA CYS A 145 -6.18 -11.74 6.65
C CYS A 145 -5.62 -10.34 6.30
N ALA A 146 -5.84 -9.86 5.08
CA ALA A 146 -5.35 -8.54 4.65
C ALA A 146 -5.99 -7.39 5.45
N TYR A 147 -7.25 -7.53 5.85
CA TYR A 147 -7.96 -6.55 6.66
C TYR A 147 -7.49 -6.59 8.12
N ASP A 148 -7.24 -7.79 8.65
CA ASP A 148 -6.66 -7.94 9.99
C ASP A 148 -5.25 -7.36 10.09
N ASP A 149 -4.44 -7.50 9.03
CA ASP A 149 -3.11 -6.90 8.95
C ASP A 149 -3.19 -5.38 8.89
N GLY A 150 -4.09 -4.83 8.07
CA GLY A 150 -4.35 -3.39 8.02
C GLY A 150 -4.85 -2.83 9.36
N TRP A 151 -5.73 -3.56 10.04
CA TRP A 151 -6.21 -3.21 11.38
C TRP A 151 -5.10 -3.22 12.43
N THR A 152 -4.29 -4.27 12.42
CA THR A 152 -3.12 -4.40 13.29
C THR A 152 -2.17 -3.23 13.09
N ALA A 153 -1.86 -2.91 11.83
CA ALA A 153 -0.97 -1.80 11.50
C ALA A 153 -1.54 -0.44 11.93
N LEU A 154 -2.85 -0.21 11.77
CA LEU A 154 -3.51 1.02 12.25
C LEU A 154 -3.36 1.18 13.77
N LYS A 155 -3.68 0.15 14.54
CA LYS A 155 -3.50 0.18 16.01
C LYS A 155 -2.05 0.40 16.40
N TRP A 156 -1.12 -0.28 15.72
CA TRP A 156 0.30 -0.12 15.98
C TRP A 156 0.75 1.33 15.72
N VAL A 157 0.29 1.96 14.64
CA VAL A 157 0.61 3.36 14.29
C VAL A 157 0.04 4.32 15.34
N LYS A 158 -1.24 4.16 15.70
CA LYS A 158 -1.90 4.99 16.71
C LYS A 158 -1.23 4.90 18.09
N SER A 159 -0.53 3.81 18.40
CA SER A 159 0.17 3.63 19.67
C SER A 159 1.59 4.22 19.70
N ARG A 160 2.10 4.83 18.61
CA ARG A 160 3.46 5.37 18.57
C ARG A 160 3.49 6.84 18.97
N THR A 161 4.22 7.14 20.05
CA THR A 161 4.42 8.51 20.55
C THR A 161 5.17 9.39 19.55
N TRP A 162 6.17 8.87 18.85
CA TRP A 162 6.93 9.62 17.86
C TRP A 162 6.18 9.96 16.56
N LEU A 163 4.99 9.35 16.37
CA LEU A 163 4.07 9.70 15.29
C LEU A 163 3.02 10.74 15.71
N GLN A 164 3.00 11.13 16.98
CA GLN A 164 2.14 12.22 17.44
C GLN A 164 2.59 13.54 16.82
N SER A 165 1.63 14.39 16.47
CA SER A 165 1.91 15.73 15.96
C SER A 165 0.80 16.70 16.37
N GLY A 166 0.99 17.99 16.09
CA GLY A 166 0.02 19.03 16.44
C GLY A 166 0.02 19.41 17.92
N LYS A 167 -0.85 20.38 18.27
CA LYS A 167 -0.99 20.91 19.64
C LYS A 167 -1.69 19.94 20.59
N ASP A 168 -2.44 19.00 20.05
CA ASP A 168 -3.18 17.97 20.78
C ASP A 168 -2.34 16.72 21.05
N SER A 169 -1.11 16.65 20.51
CA SER A 169 -0.18 15.52 20.67
C SER A 169 -0.83 14.18 20.32
N LYS A 170 -1.67 14.16 19.28
CA LYS A 170 -2.34 12.96 18.77
C LYS A 170 -1.69 12.45 17.50
N VAL A 171 -1.89 11.17 17.22
CA VAL A 171 -1.50 10.57 15.94
C VAL A 171 -2.61 10.81 14.92
N HIS A 172 -2.37 11.75 14.00
CA HIS A 172 -3.28 12.09 12.91
C HIS A 172 -3.09 11.09 11.75
N VAL A 173 -4.10 10.26 11.47
CA VAL A 173 -3.99 9.16 10.49
C VAL A 173 -4.96 9.34 9.33
N TYR A 174 -4.43 9.19 8.12
CA TYR A 174 -5.20 9.01 6.90
C TYR A 174 -4.95 7.58 6.37
N LEU A 175 -6.00 6.91 5.93
CA LEU A 175 -5.88 5.63 5.24
C LEU A 175 -5.79 5.90 3.73
N ALA A 176 -4.93 5.18 3.03
CA ALA A 176 -4.86 5.30 1.58
C ALA A 176 -4.61 3.94 0.92
N GLY A 177 -4.95 3.80 -0.36
CA GLY A 177 -4.65 2.58 -1.10
C GLY A 177 -5.04 2.62 -2.57
N ASP A 178 -4.35 1.80 -3.36
CA ASP A 178 -4.65 1.56 -4.78
C ASP A 178 -5.21 0.15 -4.98
N SER A 179 -6.18 -0.04 -5.87
CA SER A 179 -6.71 -1.37 -6.24
C SER A 179 -7.24 -2.14 -5.03
N SER A 180 -6.68 -3.33 -4.71
CA SER A 180 -7.04 -4.07 -3.49
C SER A 180 -6.72 -3.30 -2.22
N GLY A 181 -5.70 -2.44 -2.25
CA GLY A 181 -5.34 -1.61 -1.11
C GLY A 181 -6.41 -0.56 -0.76
N GLY A 182 -7.11 -0.01 -1.76
CA GLY A 182 -8.24 0.89 -1.51
C GLY A 182 -9.42 0.19 -0.84
N ASN A 183 -9.68 -1.07 -1.23
CA ASN A 183 -10.68 -1.92 -0.58
C ASN A 183 -10.30 -2.22 0.87
N ILE A 184 -9.04 -2.58 1.13
CA ILE A 184 -8.51 -2.79 2.49
C ILE A 184 -8.66 -1.51 3.32
N ALA A 185 -8.23 -0.36 2.80
CA ALA A 185 -8.34 0.92 3.48
C ALA A 185 -9.79 1.26 3.86
N HIS A 186 -10.75 0.99 2.97
CA HIS A 186 -12.17 1.17 3.26
C HIS A 186 -12.66 0.29 4.42
N HIS A 187 -12.36 -1.02 4.40
CA HIS A 187 -12.80 -1.91 5.48
C HIS A 187 -12.12 -1.62 6.82
N VAL A 188 -10.84 -1.22 6.80
CA VAL A 188 -10.13 -0.77 8.01
C VAL A 188 -10.73 0.53 8.54
N ALA A 189 -11.13 1.47 7.67
CA ALA A 189 -11.81 2.70 8.07
C ALA A 189 -13.18 2.41 8.73
N ALA A 190 -13.96 1.51 8.15
CA ALA A 190 -15.25 1.11 8.70
C ALA A 190 -15.10 0.49 10.11
N ARG A 191 -14.15 -0.43 10.26
CA ARG A 191 -13.81 -1.01 11.57
C ARG A 191 -13.30 0.04 12.56
N ALA A 192 -12.50 1.01 12.10
CA ALA A 192 -12.03 2.10 12.95
C ALA A 192 -13.20 2.94 13.48
N ALA A 193 -14.21 3.22 12.66
CA ALA A 193 -15.42 3.92 13.09
C ALA A 193 -16.23 3.12 14.12
N GLU A 194 -16.34 1.80 13.95
CA GLU A 194 -17.01 0.90 14.90
C GLU A 194 -16.29 0.81 16.26
N GLU A 195 -14.96 0.79 16.25
CA GLU A 195 -14.13 0.74 17.46
C GLU A 195 -13.74 2.14 17.99
N GLU A 196 -14.41 3.20 17.52
CA GLU A 196 -14.20 4.61 17.92
C GLU A 196 -12.72 5.10 17.80
N ILE A 197 -11.97 4.54 16.84
CA ILE A 197 -10.63 5.00 16.48
C ILE A 197 -10.72 6.07 15.41
N ASP A 198 -10.29 7.28 15.77
CA ASP A 198 -10.31 8.43 14.87
C ASP A 198 -9.40 8.24 13.64
N VAL A 199 -9.98 8.33 12.44
CA VAL A 199 -9.27 8.34 11.15
C VAL A 199 -9.75 9.57 10.40
N LEU A 200 -8.82 10.44 10.02
CA LEU A 200 -9.13 11.77 9.48
C LEU A 200 -9.66 11.74 8.04
N GLY A 201 -9.36 10.66 7.31
CA GLY A 201 -9.86 10.50 5.95
C GLY A 201 -9.35 9.23 5.28
N ASN A 202 -9.97 8.91 4.13
CA ASN A 202 -9.60 7.79 3.28
C ASN A 202 -9.33 8.26 1.85
N ILE A 203 -8.19 7.86 1.27
CA ILE A 203 -7.75 8.23 -0.08
C ILE A 203 -7.64 6.96 -0.93
N SER A 204 -8.58 6.75 -1.84
CA SER A 204 -8.62 5.55 -2.69
C SER A 204 -8.35 5.86 -4.15
N SER A 205 -7.38 5.17 -4.75
CA SER A 205 -7.12 5.15 -6.19
C SER A 205 -7.63 3.84 -6.79
N SER A 206 -8.58 3.90 -7.72
CA SER A 206 -9.12 2.72 -8.42
C SER A 206 -9.47 1.53 -7.50
N PRO A 207 -10.27 1.73 -6.42
CA PRO A 207 -10.50 0.67 -5.43
C PRO A 207 -11.22 -0.53 -6.04
N ASN A 208 -10.75 -1.74 -5.73
CA ASN A 208 -11.40 -2.96 -6.18
C ASN A 208 -12.71 -3.18 -5.41
N VAL A 209 -13.84 -3.05 -6.11
CA VAL A 209 -15.17 -3.38 -5.59
C VAL A 209 -15.84 -4.31 -6.60
N GLY A 210 -16.41 -5.42 -6.11
CA GLY A 210 -17.14 -6.37 -6.93
C GLY A 210 -18.54 -6.54 -6.38
N VAL A 211 -19.54 -6.63 -7.26
CA VAL A 211 -20.92 -6.95 -6.91
C VAL A 211 -21.41 -8.03 -7.87
N ASN A 212 -22.12 -9.04 -7.35
CA ASN A 212 -22.70 -10.06 -8.22
C ASN A 212 -23.94 -9.48 -8.91
N ARG A 213 -23.93 -9.40 -10.25
CA ARG A 213 -25.03 -8.81 -11.05
C ARG A 213 -26.37 -9.54 -10.86
N GLU A 214 -26.35 -10.82 -10.48
CA GLU A 214 -27.55 -11.64 -10.33
C GLU A 214 -28.41 -11.28 -9.10
N GLN A 215 -27.84 -10.62 -8.09
CA GLN A 215 -28.61 -10.21 -6.90
C GLN A 215 -29.47 -8.95 -7.12
N ASN A 216 -29.21 -8.18 -8.18
CA ASN A 216 -29.97 -6.97 -8.49
C ASN A 216 -31.27 -7.22 -9.29
N GLN A 217 -31.49 -8.42 -9.81
CA GLN A 217 -32.71 -8.76 -10.55
C GLN A 217 -33.84 -9.37 -9.69
N ARG A 218 -33.61 -9.56 -8.38
CA ARG A 218 -34.63 -10.05 -7.44
C ARG A 218 -35.26 -8.96 -6.58
N ARG A 219 -35.07 -7.69 -6.94
CA ARG A 219 -35.68 -6.54 -6.27
C ARG A 219 -36.34 -5.60 -7.29
N TYR A 220 -37.30 -6.12 -8.06
CA TYR A 220 -38.36 -5.36 -8.71
C TYR A 220 -39.60 -6.23 -8.80
#